data_AF-A0A915U3M8-F1
#
_entry.id   AF-A0A915U3M8-F1
#
_cell.length_a   1.000
_cell.length_b   1.000
_cell.length_c   1.000
_cell.angle_alpha   90.00
_cell.angle_beta   90.00
_cell.angle_gamma   90.00
#
_symmetry.space_group_name_H-M   'P 1'
#
loop_
_entity.id
_entity.type
_entity.pdbx_description
1 polymer ?
#
loop_
_entity_poly.entity_id
_entity_poly.type
_entity_poly.pdbx_seq_one_letter_code
_entity_poly.pdbx_strand_id
1 'polypeptide(L)'
;MAILSHWCGQARVLPFAPDLLREALSRAGQETTWCLGFDTPTPGGSSGGRFLSPASVGHLGYTGTSFWIDPEKESIIVLLTNRVHPSRKNEKIRQFRPWFHDRVITALQECE
;
A
#
# COMPACT_ATOMS: atom_id res chain seq x y z
N MET A 1 9.01 10.08 -7.68
CA MET A 1 9.00 9.84 -6.21
C MET A 1 10.16 8.93 -5.86
N ALA A 2 11.00 9.28 -4.87
CA ALA A 2 12.29 8.62 -4.62
C ALA A 2 12.23 7.08 -4.52
N ILE A 3 11.23 6.53 -3.80
CA ILE A 3 11.05 5.08 -3.64
C ILE A 3 10.70 4.39 -4.97
N LEU A 4 9.73 4.92 -5.72
CA LEU A 4 9.32 4.34 -7.01
C LEU A 4 10.43 4.46 -8.06
N SER A 5 11.11 5.60 -8.14
CA SER A 5 12.25 5.78 -9.03
C SER A 5 13.42 4.86 -8.67
N HIS A 6 13.62 4.59 -7.38
CA HIS A 6 14.61 3.63 -6.91
C HIS A 6 14.19 2.19 -7.25
N TRP A 7 12.90 1.84 -7.05
CA TRP A 7 12.32 0.55 -7.43
C TRP A 7 12.53 0.24 -8.90
N CYS A 8 12.27 1.20 -9.79
CA CYS A 8 12.42 1.05 -11.24
C CYS A 8 13.90 1.08 -11.70
N GLY A 9 14.86 1.31 -10.78
CA GLY A 9 16.28 1.43 -11.12
C GLY A 9 16.63 2.72 -11.89
N GLN A 10 15.69 3.67 -11.97
CA GLN A 10 15.84 4.91 -12.73
C GLN A 10 16.74 5.93 -12.03
N ALA A 11 16.91 5.82 -10.71
CA ALA A 11 17.84 6.64 -9.94
C ALA A 11 18.34 5.94 -8.67
N ARG A 12 19.64 6.05 -8.37
CA ARG A 12 20.22 5.73 -7.06
C ARG A 12 19.92 6.86 -6.08
N VAL A 13 18.64 7.05 -5.76
CA VAL A 13 18.18 8.07 -4.81
C VAL A 13 18.44 7.63 -3.36
N LEU A 14 18.45 6.32 -3.10
CA LEU A 14 18.60 5.75 -1.77
C LEU A 14 19.98 5.07 -1.61
N PRO A 15 20.56 5.04 -0.39
CA PRO A 15 21.91 4.54 -0.13
C PRO A 15 21.98 3.00 -0.08
N PHE A 16 21.10 2.30 -0.79
CA PHE A 16 21.07 0.86 -0.92
C PHE A 16 20.77 0.44 -2.36
N ALA A 17 20.92 -0.84 -2.67
CA ALA A 17 20.66 -1.36 -4.01
C ALA A 17 19.14 -1.44 -4.29
N PRO A 18 18.68 -1.14 -5.52
CA PRO A 18 17.29 -1.37 -5.93
C PRO A 18 16.80 -2.79 -5.65
N ASP A 19 17.67 -3.78 -5.83
CA ASP A 19 17.32 -5.18 -5.57
C ASP A 19 17.06 -5.46 -4.09
N LEU A 20 17.75 -4.77 -3.17
CA LEU A 20 17.48 -4.87 -1.74
C LEU A 20 16.10 -4.29 -1.40
N LEU A 21 15.70 -3.19 -2.05
CA LEU A 21 14.35 -2.65 -1.90
C LEU A 21 13.30 -3.65 -2.42
N ARG A 22 13.55 -4.24 -3.59
CA ARG A 22 12.66 -5.25 -4.18
C ARG A 22 12.51 -6.47 -3.30
N GLU A 23 13.61 -6.97 -2.76
CA GLU A 23 13.60 -8.07 -1.79
C GLU A 23 12.77 -7.70 -0.55
N ALA A 24 13.01 -6.53 0.04
CA ALA A 24 12.32 -6.11 1.26
C ALA A 24 10.79 -5.96 1.09
N LEU A 25 10.34 -5.52 -0.08
CA LEU A 25 8.91 -5.32 -0.38
C LEU A 25 8.27 -6.53 -1.10
N SER A 26 9.02 -7.60 -1.36
CA SER A 26 8.47 -8.81 -1.94
C SER A 26 7.86 -9.70 -0.86
N ARG A 27 6.72 -10.34 -1.16
CA ARG A 27 6.05 -11.28 -0.26
C ARG A 27 7.02 -12.38 0.20
N ALA A 28 7.08 -12.62 1.51
CA ALA A 28 8.06 -13.53 2.11
C ALA A 28 7.79 -15.03 1.82
N GLY A 29 6.64 -15.38 1.23
CA GLY A 29 6.29 -16.75 0.86
C GLY A 29 4.84 -16.88 0.40
N GLN A 30 4.48 -18.03 -0.18
CA GLN A 30 3.13 -18.25 -0.74
C GLN A 30 2.02 -18.31 0.34
N GLU A 31 2.36 -18.70 1.56
CA GLU A 31 1.40 -18.86 2.66
C GLU A 31 1.22 -17.61 3.54
N THR A 32 1.89 -16.51 3.20
CA THR A 32 1.86 -15.27 3.99
C THR A 32 1.40 -14.09 3.15
N THR A 33 0.75 -13.13 3.78
CA THR A 33 0.45 -11.81 3.19
C THR A 33 1.44 -10.75 3.65
N TRP A 34 2.59 -11.14 4.19
CA TRP A 34 3.58 -10.22 4.75
C TRP A 34 4.87 -10.19 3.91
N CYS A 35 5.55 -9.05 3.92
CA CYS A 35 6.95 -8.90 3.56
C CYS A 35 7.74 -8.33 4.75
N LEU A 36 8.97 -7.84 4.54
CA LEU A 36 9.79 -7.30 5.62
C LEU A 36 9.21 -5.99 6.15
N GLY A 37 8.37 -6.09 7.18
CA GLY A 37 7.78 -4.95 7.91
C GLY A 37 6.46 -4.42 7.35
N PHE A 38 5.96 -4.96 6.22
CA PHE A 38 4.75 -4.48 5.56
C PHE A 38 3.78 -5.62 5.20
N ASP A 39 2.54 -5.24 4.92
CA ASP A 39 1.48 -6.07 4.38
C ASP A 39 1.54 -6.09 2.85
N THR A 40 1.05 -7.17 2.25
CA THR A 40 0.78 -7.33 0.81
C THR A 40 -0.72 -7.61 0.62
N PRO A 41 -1.31 -7.40 -0.57
CA PRO A 41 -2.73 -7.63 -0.78
C PRO A 41 -3.16 -9.07 -0.49
N THR A 42 -4.14 -9.24 0.39
CA THR A 42 -4.73 -10.55 0.68
C THR A 42 -5.63 -11.00 -0.48
N PRO A 43 -5.45 -12.20 -1.04
CA PRO A 43 -6.37 -12.76 -2.03
C PRO A 43 -7.80 -12.81 -1.50
N GLY A 44 -8.77 -12.40 -2.31
CA GLY A 44 -10.18 -12.37 -1.92
C GLY A 44 -10.62 -11.13 -1.10
N GLY A 45 -9.68 -10.28 -0.67
CA GLY A 45 -10.01 -8.99 -0.07
C GLY A 45 -8.89 -8.38 0.77
N SER A 46 -8.34 -7.25 0.31
CA SER A 46 -7.33 -6.48 1.03
C SER A 46 -7.90 -5.19 1.61
N SER A 47 -7.29 -4.68 2.68
CA SER A 47 -7.58 -3.33 3.18
C SER A 47 -7.12 -2.22 2.22
N GLY A 48 -6.26 -2.55 1.26
CA GLY A 48 -5.88 -1.69 0.13
C GLY A 48 -6.85 -1.74 -1.05
N GLY A 49 -7.97 -2.46 -0.95
CA GLY A 49 -8.93 -2.59 -2.04
C GLY A 49 -8.64 -3.75 -2.97
N ARG A 50 -9.29 -3.73 -4.13
CA ARG A 50 -9.25 -4.76 -5.17
C ARG A 50 -8.33 -4.41 -6.33
N PHE A 51 -8.03 -3.12 -6.50
CA PHE A 51 -7.34 -2.65 -7.70
C PHE A 51 -5.84 -2.44 -7.51
N LEU A 52 -5.27 -2.68 -6.34
CA LEU A 52 -3.82 -2.71 -6.17
C LEU A 52 -3.20 -3.93 -6.86
N SER A 53 -2.00 -3.77 -7.41
CA SER A 53 -1.23 -4.88 -7.97
C SER A 53 -0.83 -5.91 -6.90
N PRO A 54 -0.59 -7.18 -7.27
CA PRO A 54 -0.04 -8.17 -6.34
C PRO A 54 1.33 -7.78 -5.75
N ALA A 55 2.10 -6.94 -6.46
CA ALA A 55 3.39 -6.41 -6.02
C ALA A 55 3.28 -5.23 -5.02
N SER A 56 2.06 -4.81 -4.71
CA SER A 56 1.84 -3.70 -3.79
C SER A 56 2.21 -4.06 -2.35
N VAL A 57 2.65 -3.06 -1.59
CA VAL A 57 2.90 -3.17 -0.15
C VAL A 57 2.23 -2.05 0.61
N GLY A 58 1.84 -2.31 1.85
CA GLY A 58 1.16 -1.32 2.66
C GLY A 58 1.25 -1.58 4.15
N HIS A 59 0.64 -0.69 4.92
CA HIS A 59 0.52 -0.87 6.36
C HIS A 59 -0.72 -0.17 6.91
N LEU A 60 -1.27 -0.71 7.99
CA LEU A 60 -2.42 -0.16 8.67
C LEU A 60 -2.03 0.49 9.99
N GLY A 61 -2.49 1.72 10.22
CA GLY A 61 -2.37 2.36 11.52
C GLY A 61 -3.59 2.14 12.40
N TYR A 62 -3.37 1.94 13.70
CA TYR A 62 -4.44 1.79 14.70
C TYR A 62 -5.42 2.97 14.68
N THR A 63 -4.92 4.19 14.47
CA THR A 63 -5.73 5.42 14.44
C THR A 63 -6.61 5.55 13.20
N GLY A 64 -6.56 4.59 12.28
CA GLY A 64 -7.34 4.60 11.05
C GLY A 64 -6.53 5.00 9.82
N THR A 65 -5.25 5.31 9.98
CA THR A 65 -4.37 5.56 8.83
C THR A 65 -4.13 4.28 8.04
N SER A 66 -3.75 4.45 6.78
CA SER A 66 -3.13 3.40 5.98
C SER A 66 -2.31 4.01 4.85
N PHE A 67 -1.32 3.29 4.36
CA PHE A 67 -0.69 3.62 3.09
C PHE A 67 -0.49 2.36 2.26
N TRP A 68 -0.42 2.55 0.95
CA TRP A 68 -0.07 1.53 -0.03
C TRP A 68 0.86 2.11 -1.09
N ILE A 69 1.85 1.32 -1.49
CA ILE A 69 2.81 1.60 -2.56
C ILE A 69 2.57 0.53 -3.63
N ASP A 70 2.19 0.96 -4.82
CA ASP A 70 2.01 0.08 -5.98
C ASP A 70 3.08 0.41 -7.02
N PRO A 71 4.16 -0.38 -7.10
CA PRO A 71 5.23 -0.12 -8.04
C PRO A 71 4.85 -0.39 -9.50
N GLU A 72 3.88 -1.27 -9.76
CA GLU A 72 3.42 -1.55 -11.13
C GLU A 72 2.58 -0.40 -11.68
N LYS A 73 1.82 0.26 -10.81
CA LYS A 73 0.99 1.43 -11.15
C LYS A 73 1.67 2.77 -10.86
N GLU A 74 2.96 2.74 -10.51
CA GLU A 74 3.76 3.91 -10.12
C GLU A 74 3.03 4.86 -9.14
N SER A 75 2.30 4.29 -8.17
CA SER A 75 1.44 5.07 -7.28
C SER A 75 1.78 4.85 -5.80
N ILE A 76 1.62 5.91 -5.01
CA ILE A 76 1.69 5.87 -3.54
C ILE A 76 0.43 6.54 -3.01
N ILE A 77 -0.37 5.80 -2.26
CA ILE A 77 -1.62 6.27 -1.70
C ILE A 77 -1.51 6.31 -0.18
N VAL A 78 -1.77 7.46 0.41
CA VAL A 78 -1.72 7.66 1.86
C VAL A 78 -3.08 8.16 2.35
N LEU A 79 -3.69 7.42 3.27
CA LEU A 79 -4.89 7.80 3.97
C LEU A 79 -4.56 8.17 5.42
N LEU A 80 -4.80 9.43 5.78
CA LEU A 80 -4.64 9.93 7.14
C LEU A 80 -6.02 10.20 7.75
N THR A 81 -6.39 9.43 8.77
CA THR A 81 -7.64 9.60 9.50
C THR A 81 -7.43 9.40 10.99
N ASN A 82 -8.46 9.77 11.78
CA ASN A 82 -8.49 9.54 13.21
C ASN A 82 -9.79 8.85 13.63
N ARG A 83 -9.91 7.54 13.37
CA ARG A 83 -11.05 6.72 13.79
C ARG A 83 -11.19 6.61 15.31
N VAL A 84 -10.19 7.04 16.08
CA VAL A 84 -10.20 6.93 17.56
C VAL A 84 -10.92 8.08 18.24
N HIS A 85 -11.17 9.16 17.51
CA HIS A 85 -11.80 10.35 18.04
C HIS A 85 -13.28 10.43 17.63
N PRO A 86 -14.20 10.76 18.56
CA PRO A 86 -14.00 10.88 20.01
C PRO A 86 -13.97 9.53 20.75
N SER A 87 -14.20 8.42 20.04
CA SER A 87 -14.21 7.07 20.62
C SER A 87 -13.68 6.02 19.66
N ARG A 88 -13.13 4.92 20.19
CA ARG A 88 -12.66 3.76 19.41
C ARG A 88 -13.75 2.86 18.84
N LYS A 89 -15.03 3.11 19.18
CA LYS A 89 -16.16 2.25 18.77
C LYS A 89 -16.48 2.31 17.27
N ASN A 90 -16.00 3.33 16.55
CA ASN A 90 -16.25 3.45 15.11
C ASN A 90 -15.33 2.53 14.30
N GLU A 91 -15.86 1.38 13.88
CA GLU A 91 -15.12 0.40 13.05
C GLU A 91 -15.33 0.57 11.54
N LYS A 92 -16.07 1.61 11.09
CA LYS A 92 -16.35 1.86 9.65
C LYS A 92 -15.08 2.01 8.81
N ILE A 93 -13.95 2.31 9.45
CA ILE A 93 -12.65 2.37 8.79
C ILE A 93 -12.26 1.07 8.07
N ARG A 94 -12.74 -0.10 8.54
CA ARG A 94 -12.49 -1.39 7.89
C ARG A 94 -13.07 -1.46 6.48
N GLN A 95 -14.24 -0.85 6.26
CA GLN A 95 -14.89 -0.76 4.96
C GLN A 95 -14.40 0.45 4.16
N PHE A 96 -14.11 1.56 4.85
CA PHE A 96 -13.71 2.80 4.20
C PHE A 96 -12.33 2.69 3.54
N ARG A 97 -11.35 2.01 4.15
CA ARG A 97 -10.00 1.84 3.56
C ARG A 97 -10.03 1.22 2.16
N PRO A 98 -10.57 0.01 1.95
CA PRO A 98 -10.59 -0.58 0.61
C PRO A 98 -11.39 0.26 -0.37
N TRP A 99 -12.53 0.82 0.06
CA TRP A 99 -13.32 1.72 -0.77
C TRP A 99 -12.52 2.96 -1.22
N PHE A 100 -11.79 3.60 -0.30
CA PHE A 100 -10.98 4.78 -0.58
C PHE A 100 -9.84 4.47 -1.57
N HIS A 101 -9.07 3.40 -1.30
CA HIS A 101 -7.96 3.01 -2.16
C HIS A 101 -8.44 2.62 -3.57
N ASP A 102 -9.55 1.89 -3.67
CA ASP A 102 -10.17 1.58 -4.96
C ASP A 102 -10.59 2.85 -5.71
N ARG A 103 -11.19 3.83 -5.02
CA ARG A 103 -11.58 5.10 -5.65
C ARG A 103 -10.40 5.91 -6.15
N VAL A 104 -9.30 5.96 -5.39
CA VAL A 104 -8.08 6.65 -5.84
C VAL A 104 -7.50 5.97 -7.08
N ILE A 105 -7.35 4.65 -7.07
CA ILE A 105 -6.80 3.92 -8.23
C ILE A 105 -7.69 4.09 -9.46
N THR A 106 -9.01 3.94 -9.33
CA THR A 106 -9.93 4.16 -10.46
C THR A 106 -9.80 5.58 -11.01
N ALA A 107 -9.77 6.60 -10.15
CA ALA A 107 -9.67 7.99 -10.59
C ALA A 107 -8.33 8.30 -11.31
N LEU A 108 -7.23 7.67 -10.88
CA LEU A 108 -5.93 7.81 -11.57
C LEU A 108 -5.96 7.19 -12.97
N GLN A 109 -6.66 6.07 -13.15
CA GLN A 109 -6.80 5.39 -14.45
C GLN A 109 -7.73 6.12 -15.44
N GLU A 110 -8.68 6.92 -14.95
CA GLU A 110 -9.59 7.72 -15.79
C GLU A 110 -8.92 8.99 -16.34
N CYS A 111 -7.75 9.37 -15.81
CA CYS A 111 -7.01 10.57 -16.20
C CYS A 111 -5.93 10.31 -17.28
N GLU A 112 -5.73 9.06 -17.67
CA GLU A 112 -4.84 8.62 -18.77
C GLU A 112 -5.61 8.53 -20.10
#